data_AF-A0AAW1WMB7-F1
#
_entry.id   AF-A0AAW1WMB7-F1
#
_cell.length_a   1.000
_cell.length_b   1.000
_cell.length_c   1.000
_cell.angle_alpha   90.00
_cell.angle_beta   90.00
_cell.angle_gamma   90.00
#
_symmetry.space_group_name_H-M   'P 1'
#
loop_
_entity.id
_entity.type
_entity.pdbx_description
1 polymer ?
#
loop_
_entity_poly.entity_id
_entity_poly.type
_entity_poly.pdbx_seq_one_letter_code
_entity_poly.pdbx_strand_id
1 'polypeptide(L)'
;MVNKPWRIIPRPLLETVLNNHAQHHRVHQPLILHGPRGVGKTTLILERLLSEWNTGPHLTGYVDFADSIKDHHPQFNQSFPWASWANCPPPTLSDCRTKLEHCLESMAHKGVQLGTISSQQVFSTLNKWNNLNTALRRVIQGNQTSKNAVSDKVSGSVLWDRAVFALSARCNAAEIDGILGLSDKRKNLSLEEASYYREAIVALKLAKEVIEAQQSWRANAMAHLNRTGGFSRSLANSCTDWPCLLLELLSQAAEIDHFQPKVVINNIEVLKNAILLDENSSISGSMYHDSLIWRIIALGANERCLPLVLVTSDSYYSYRAYMDFGFPDIFISRETFGWNPQEAKLHMVTDYFSHSEWLIIAEVLGPNPRHLFELYALKQGNYYQKLMDNKDGTFEDIVDSYLAYLQITVVNPAMERSLGFLQKFAVDAHRGKISKDRLRFGAPWRHPPPTDDPTLCTNWARVQLMDFVQSLINTEFGVNYLADCSLEIFDDPSALALVEVGLLYAQRDPSIIRPVSRAIQRCLVRWLVQERLKMGFRESLQYLWQRIIRGRSYRHLMLQVGYK
;
A
#
# COMPACT_ATOMS: atom_id res chain seq x y z
N MET A 1 -16.64 -29.46 -6.21
CA MET A 1 -15.27 -29.73 -6.71
C MET A 1 -14.85 -28.71 -7.77
N VAL A 2 -14.38 -27.55 -7.30
CA VAL A 2 -13.66 -26.56 -8.12
C VAL A 2 -12.18 -26.94 -8.10
N ASN A 3 -11.79 -27.94 -8.90
CA ASN A 3 -10.40 -28.42 -9.01
C ASN A 3 -9.60 -27.67 -10.08
N LYS A 4 -9.83 -26.36 -10.28
CA LYS A 4 -8.84 -25.55 -10.99
C LYS A 4 -7.77 -25.13 -9.98
N PRO A 5 -6.53 -25.64 -10.08
CA PRO A 5 -5.45 -25.23 -9.19
C PRO A 5 -5.28 -23.71 -9.29
N TRP A 6 -4.94 -23.07 -8.17
CA TRP A 6 -4.73 -21.63 -8.10
C TRP A 6 -3.75 -21.23 -9.21
N ARG A 7 -4.08 -20.19 -9.99
CA ARG A 7 -3.14 -19.62 -10.95
C ARG A 7 -2.03 -18.94 -10.15
N ILE A 8 -0.99 -19.72 -9.89
CA ILE A 8 0.19 -19.29 -9.16
C ILE A 8 1.21 -18.92 -10.22
N ILE A 9 1.59 -17.64 -10.24
CA ILE A 9 2.72 -17.20 -11.07
C ILE A 9 3.98 -17.77 -10.39
N PRO A 10 4.73 -18.66 -11.05
CA PRO A 10 5.93 -19.21 -10.46
C PRO A 10 6.89 -18.09 -10.07
N ARG A 11 7.51 -18.21 -8.89
CA ARG A 11 8.44 -17.20 -8.38
C ARG A 11 9.52 -16.77 -9.38
N PRO A 12 10.15 -17.68 -10.18
CA PRO A 12 11.13 -17.28 -11.20
C PRO A 12 10.56 -16.34 -12.27
N LEU A 13 9.28 -16.49 -12.62
CA LEU A 13 8.61 -15.62 -13.59
C LEU A 13 8.35 -14.23 -13.00
N LEU A 14 7.98 -14.14 -11.71
CA LEU A 14 7.86 -12.86 -11.00
C LEU A 14 9.21 -12.14 -10.91
N GLU A 15 10.27 -12.85 -10.54
CA GLU A 15 11.64 -12.32 -10.50
C GLU A 15 12.05 -11.78 -11.87
N THR A 16 11.79 -12.54 -12.93
CA THR A 16 12.08 -12.12 -14.31
C THR A 16 11.34 -10.85 -14.69
N VAL A 17 10.03 -10.74 -14.40
CA VAL A 17 9.26 -9.53 -14.73
C VAL A 17 9.78 -8.32 -13.95
N LEU A 18 10.05 -8.49 -12.65
CA LEU A 18 10.55 -7.42 -11.79
C LEU A 18 11.93 -6.94 -12.28
N ASN A 19 12.84 -7.88 -12.58
CA ASN A 19 14.16 -7.57 -13.12
C ASN A 19 14.06 -6.89 -14.49
N ASN A 20 13.25 -7.42 -15.40
CA ASN A 20 13.03 -6.79 -16.70
C ASN A 20 12.53 -5.34 -16.53
N HIS A 21 11.56 -5.10 -15.64
CA HIS A 21 11.08 -3.74 -15.38
C HIS A 21 12.18 -2.84 -14.79
N ALA A 22 12.92 -3.35 -13.79
CA ALA A 22 13.97 -2.62 -13.09
C ALA A 22 15.24 -2.37 -13.92
N GLN A 23 15.49 -3.14 -14.98
CA GLN A 23 16.63 -2.98 -15.89
C GLN A 23 16.44 -1.86 -16.91
N HIS A 24 15.20 -1.42 -17.17
CA HIS A 24 14.98 -0.27 -18.03
C HIS A 24 15.38 1.01 -17.29
N HIS A 25 16.04 1.94 -17.97
CA HIS A 25 16.34 3.27 -17.40
C HIS A 25 15.08 4.17 -17.38
N ARG A 26 14.12 3.96 -18.30
CA ARG A 26 12.82 4.62 -18.34
C ARG A 26 11.72 3.67 -18.82
N VAL A 27 10.52 3.83 -18.29
CA VAL A 27 9.33 3.00 -18.51
C VAL A 27 8.09 3.84 -18.74
N HIS A 28 7.11 3.27 -19.46
CA HIS A 28 5.84 3.95 -19.75
C HIS A 28 4.80 3.84 -18.63
N GLN A 29 4.93 2.83 -17.77
CA GLN A 29 3.92 2.48 -16.78
C GLN A 29 4.60 2.06 -15.48
N PRO A 30 4.08 2.45 -14.31
CA PRO A 30 4.48 1.84 -13.05
C PRO A 30 4.07 0.37 -12.99
N LEU A 31 4.85 -0.44 -12.27
CA LEU A 31 4.53 -1.83 -11.98
C LEU A 31 3.91 -1.94 -10.59
N ILE A 32 2.82 -2.70 -10.49
CA ILE A 32 2.23 -3.03 -9.19
C ILE A 32 2.35 -4.52 -8.88
N LEU A 33 3.05 -4.81 -7.78
CA LEU A 33 3.19 -6.14 -7.21
C LEU A 33 2.21 -6.28 -6.04
N HIS A 34 1.13 -7.01 -6.27
CA HIS A 34 0.08 -7.20 -5.27
C HIS A 34 -0.23 -8.68 -5.01
N GLY A 35 -1.01 -8.96 -3.99
CA GLY A 35 -1.38 -10.31 -3.57
C GLY A 35 -1.72 -10.35 -2.09
N PRO A 36 -2.31 -11.43 -1.55
CA PRO A 36 -2.61 -11.53 -0.14
C PRO A 36 -1.37 -11.44 0.76
N ARG A 37 -1.60 -11.25 2.05
CA ARG A 37 -0.55 -11.18 3.07
C ARG A 37 0.18 -12.54 3.18
N GLY A 38 1.47 -12.48 3.52
CA GLY A 38 2.27 -13.68 3.78
C GLY A 38 2.81 -14.41 2.53
N VAL A 39 2.57 -13.89 1.33
CA VAL A 39 3.04 -14.52 0.07
C VAL A 39 4.49 -14.17 -0.32
N GLY A 40 5.21 -13.42 0.52
CA GLY A 40 6.66 -13.18 0.34
C GLY A 40 7.06 -12.04 -0.61
N LYS A 41 6.16 -11.09 -0.95
CA LYS A 41 6.47 -9.96 -1.86
C LYS A 41 7.63 -9.09 -1.37
N THR A 42 7.54 -8.59 -0.14
CA THR A 42 8.54 -7.69 0.44
C THR A 42 9.87 -8.42 0.63
N THR A 43 9.84 -9.65 1.14
CA THR A 43 11.04 -10.50 1.29
C THR A 43 11.72 -10.75 -0.05
N LEU A 44 10.94 -10.99 -1.12
CA LEU A 44 11.51 -11.16 -2.46
C LEU A 44 12.31 -9.93 -2.88
N ILE A 45 11.76 -8.73 -2.68
CA ILE A 45 12.44 -7.49 -3.06
C ILE A 45 13.67 -7.27 -2.19
N LEU A 46 13.51 -7.28 -0.86
CA LEU A 46 14.57 -6.92 0.07
C LEU A 46 15.75 -7.90 0.06
N GLU A 47 15.48 -9.21 0.08
CA GLU A 47 16.51 -10.22 0.29
C GLU A 47 17.15 -10.75 -1.00
N ARG A 48 16.53 -10.51 -2.16
CA ARG A 48 17.02 -11.06 -3.44
C ARG A 48 17.28 -10.01 -4.50
N LEU A 49 16.38 -9.05 -4.67
CA LEU A 49 16.44 -8.13 -5.82
C LEU A 49 17.17 -6.82 -5.48
N LEU A 50 17.02 -6.33 -4.25
CA LEU A 50 17.48 -4.99 -3.89
C LEU A 50 19.01 -4.85 -3.94
N SER A 51 19.77 -5.90 -3.59
CA SER A 51 21.23 -5.90 -3.66
C SER A 51 21.71 -5.78 -5.11
N GLU A 52 21.15 -6.59 -6.00
CA GLU A 52 21.44 -6.56 -7.44
C GLU A 52 21.04 -5.21 -8.04
N TRP A 53 19.88 -4.67 -7.67
CA TRP A 53 19.40 -3.38 -8.16
C TRP A 53 20.15 -2.16 -7.60
N ASN A 54 21.10 -2.36 -6.68
CA ASN A 54 22.01 -1.32 -6.19
C ASN A 54 23.47 -1.54 -6.66
N THR A 55 23.69 -2.48 -7.58
CA THR A 55 24.99 -2.66 -8.23
C THR A 55 25.08 -1.70 -9.42
N GLY A 56 26.19 -0.94 -9.52
CA GLY A 56 26.35 0.12 -10.54
C GLY A 56 26.09 -0.39 -11.96
N PRO A 57 25.41 0.37 -12.84
CA PRO A 57 24.99 1.79 -12.76
C PRO A 57 23.64 2.05 -12.06
N HIS A 58 23.08 1.04 -11.39
CA HIS A 58 21.74 1.12 -10.82
C HIS A 58 21.72 1.77 -9.43
N LEU A 59 20.67 2.54 -9.17
CA LEU A 59 20.36 3.10 -7.85
C LEU A 59 18.90 2.82 -7.50
N THR A 60 18.65 2.18 -6.38
CA THR A 60 17.28 1.89 -5.92
C THR A 60 16.93 2.67 -4.67
N GLY A 61 15.92 3.53 -4.77
CA GLY A 61 15.22 4.08 -3.61
C GLY A 61 14.20 3.08 -3.08
N TYR A 62 14.21 2.81 -1.78
CA TYR A 62 13.22 1.98 -1.12
C TYR A 62 12.51 2.80 -0.04
N VAL A 63 11.17 2.85 -0.11
CA VAL A 63 10.32 3.53 0.87
C VAL A 63 9.31 2.53 1.40
N ASP A 64 9.20 2.39 2.72
CA ASP A 64 8.14 1.62 3.35
C ASP A 64 7.27 2.54 4.21
N PHE A 65 6.00 2.71 3.83
CA PHE A 65 5.08 3.57 4.57
C PHE A 65 4.60 2.96 5.89
N ALA A 66 4.74 1.64 6.07
CA ALA A 66 4.38 0.98 7.31
C ALA A 66 5.49 1.04 8.38
N ASP A 67 6.67 1.53 8.01
CA ASP A 67 7.87 1.49 8.83
C ASP A 67 7.74 2.22 10.18
N SER A 68 6.90 3.26 10.28
CA SER A 68 6.62 3.96 11.54
C SER A 68 5.72 3.19 12.52
N ILE A 69 5.11 2.08 12.10
CA ILE A 69 4.19 1.28 12.91
C ILE A 69 5.02 0.26 13.73
N LYS A 70 5.48 0.71 14.91
CA LYS A 70 6.48 -0.01 15.71
C LYS A 70 6.10 -1.45 16.06
N ASP A 71 4.84 -1.66 16.42
CA ASP A 71 4.38 -2.95 16.93
C ASP A 71 4.29 -4.05 15.86
N HIS A 72 4.44 -3.69 14.58
CA HIS A 72 4.21 -4.59 13.46
C HIS A 72 5.22 -4.44 12.31
N HIS A 73 6.45 -3.99 12.58
CA HIS A 73 7.48 -3.83 11.55
C HIS A 73 8.76 -4.64 11.84
N PRO A 74 9.33 -5.32 10.82
CA PRO A 74 10.59 -6.08 10.95
C PRO A 74 11.77 -5.29 11.51
N GLN A 75 11.83 -3.99 11.28
CA GLN A 75 12.91 -3.15 11.83
C GLN A 75 12.95 -3.12 13.36
N PHE A 76 11.84 -3.44 14.02
CA PHE A 76 11.72 -3.49 15.48
C PHE A 76 11.62 -4.92 16.02
N ASN A 77 12.14 -5.90 15.26
CA ASN A 77 12.02 -7.34 15.57
C ASN A 77 10.57 -7.83 15.67
N GLN A 78 9.64 -7.16 14.98
CA GLN A 78 8.24 -7.57 14.88
C GLN A 78 7.91 -8.10 13.49
N SER A 79 6.84 -8.86 13.35
CA SER A 79 6.36 -9.28 12.03
C SER A 79 5.32 -8.30 11.48
N PHE A 80 5.26 -8.17 10.15
CA PHE A 80 4.14 -7.49 9.49
C PHE A 80 2.80 -8.09 9.95
N PRO A 81 1.71 -7.33 10.09
CA PRO A 81 0.46 -7.87 10.60
C PRO A 81 -0.16 -8.82 9.56
N TRP A 82 -0.86 -9.85 10.03
CA TRP A 82 -1.68 -10.70 9.16
C TRP A 82 -2.92 -9.97 8.67
N ALA A 83 -3.52 -9.16 9.54
CA ALA A 83 -4.65 -8.32 9.22
C ALA A 83 -4.21 -7.08 8.42
N SER A 84 -5.17 -6.36 7.83
CA SER A 84 -4.90 -5.12 7.10
C SER A 84 -4.19 -4.08 7.96
N TRP A 85 -3.36 -3.23 7.35
CA TRP A 85 -2.79 -2.05 8.03
C TRP A 85 -3.85 -1.08 8.53
N ALA A 86 -5.07 -1.10 7.98
CA ALA A 86 -6.22 -0.37 8.52
C ALA A 86 -6.56 -0.81 9.96
N ASN A 87 -6.10 -1.98 10.39
CA ASN A 87 -6.23 -2.43 11.77
C ASN A 87 -5.10 -1.95 12.69
N CYS A 88 -4.07 -1.30 12.16
CA CYS A 88 -3.02 -0.71 12.98
C CYS A 88 -3.31 0.78 13.15
N PRO A 89 -2.79 1.43 14.21
CA PRO A 89 -2.78 2.89 14.27
C PRO A 89 -2.14 3.44 12.98
N PRO A 90 -2.85 4.26 12.19
CA PRO A 90 -2.30 4.76 10.94
C PRO A 90 -1.12 5.71 11.22
N PRO A 91 -0.10 5.73 10.37
CA PRO A 91 0.96 6.73 10.46
C PRO A 91 0.43 8.11 10.09
N THR A 92 1.18 9.15 10.43
CA THR A 92 0.84 10.51 9.99
C THR A 92 1.18 10.67 8.51
N LEU A 93 0.39 11.49 7.81
CA LEU A 93 0.66 11.84 6.41
C LEU A 93 2.00 12.57 6.29
N SER A 94 2.35 13.41 7.27
CA SER A 94 3.64 14.12 7.30
C SER A 94 4.82 13.15 7.34
N ASP A 95 4.74 12.09 8.15
CA ASP A 95 5.81 11.09 8.22
C ASP A 95 5.96 10.33 6.90
N CYS A 96 4.84 9.90 6.30
CA CYS A 96 4.86 9.21 5.01
C CYS A 96 5.44 10.11 3.91
N ARG A 97 4.99 11.37 3.84
CA ARG A 97 5.49 12.39 2.91
C ARG A 97 6.99 12.59 3.10
N THR A 98 7.44 12.83 4.32
CA THR A 98 8.85 13.09 4.64
C THR A 98 9.73 11.91 4.23
N LYS A 99 9.29 10.67 4.48
CA LYS A 99 10.02 9.46 4.07
C LYS A 99 10.18 9.36 2.55
N LEU A 100 9.10 9.63 1.80
CA LEU A 100 9.14 9.64 0.34
C LEU A 100 10.07 10.74 -0.17
N GLU A 101 9.89 11.96 0.32
CA GLU A 101 10.69 13.13 -0.09
C GLU A 101 12.18 12.92 0.22
N HIS A 102 12.53 12.47 1.42
CA HIS A 102 13.92 12.21 1.80
C HIS A 102 14.58 11.13 0.92
N CYS A 103 13.83 10.07 0.59
CA CYS A 103 14.33 9.03 -0.32
C CYS A 103 14.62 9.59 -1.71
N LEU A 104 13.66 10.33 -2.29
CA LEU A 104 13.81 10.94 -3.61
C LEU A 104 14.89 12.04 -3.63
N GLU A 105 15.01 12.84 -2.56
CA GLU A 105 16.06 13.85 -2.39
C GLU A 105 17.45 13.19 -2.35
N SER A 106 17.60 12.11 -1.57
CA SER A 106 18.85 11.35 -1.51
C SER A 106 19.26 10.82 -2.89
N MET A 107 18.30 10.30 -3.66
CA MET A 107 18.54 9.87 -5.03
C MET A 107 18.90 11.04 -5.96
N ALA A 108 18.23 12.17 -5.84
CA ALA A 108 18.51 13.36 -6.65
C ALA A 108 19.91 13.91 -6.33
N HIS A 109 20.32 13.91 -5.05
CA HIS A 109 21.69 14.25 -4.65
C HIS A 109 22.71 13.32 -5.29
N LYS A 110 22.42 12.02 -5.39
CA LYS A 110 23.27 11.08 -6.15
C LYS A 110 23.32 11.41 -7.64
N GLY A 111 22.20 11.80 -8.25
CA GLY A 111 22.16 12.29 -9.62
C GLY A 111 23.05 13.52 -9.84
N VAL A 112 23.03 14.48 -8.90
CA VAL A 112 23.91 15.66 -8.90
C VAL A 112 25.38 15.25 -8.75
N GLN A 113 25.72 14.35 -7.83
CA GLN A 113 27.08 13.83 -7.65
C GLN A 113 27.65 13.11 -8.88
N LEU A 114 26.77 12.63 -9.77
CA LEU A 114 27.11 12.00 -11.04
C LEU A 114 27.07 12.98 -12.22
N GLY A 115 26.78 14.27 -11.98
CA GLY A 115 26.68 15.31 -13.00
C GLY A 115 25.46 15.20 -13.91
N THR A 116 24.49 14.35 -13.59
CA THR A 116 23.29 14.12 -14.42
C THR A 116 22.17 15.12 -14.16
N ILE A 117 22.17 15.76 -12.98
CA ILE A 117 21.20 16.78 -12.58
C ILE A 117 21.93 18.11 -12.39
N SER A 118 21.47 19.13 -13.12
CA SER A 118 22.01 20.50 -13.14
C SER A 118 20.97 21.53 -12.68
N SER A 119 21.44 22.72 -12.29
CA SER A 119 20.60 23.88 -11.93
C SER A 119 19.55 24.20 -13.02
N GLN A 120 19.96 24.16 -14.29
CA GLN A 120 19.08 24.45 -15.42
C GLN A 120 17.98 23.38 -15.61
N GLN A 121 18.30 22.10 -15.40
CA GLN A 121 17.30 21.03 -15.45
C GLN A 121 16.26 21.19 -14.33
N VAL A 122 16.71 21.52 -13.12
CA VAL A 122 15.83 21.83 -11.98
C VAL A 122 14.88 22.98 -12.33
N PHE A 123 15.42 24.09 -12.85
CA PHE A 123 14.62 25.24 -13.27
C PHE A 123 13.59 24.88 -14.35
N SER A 124 14.02 24.21 -15.43
CA SER A 124 13.14 23.88 -16.56
C SER A 124 11.99 22.95 -16.15
N THR A 125 12.27 21.96 -15.30
CA THR A 125 11.27 21.02 -14.77
C THR A 125 10.30 21.73 -13.85
N LEU A 126 10.79 22.61 -12.97
CA LEU A 126 9.94 23.38 -12.06
C LEU A 126 9.03 24.38 -12.81
N ASN A 127 9.59 25.10 -13.79
CA ASN A 127 8.90 26.15 -14.55
C ASN A 127 7.79 25.61 -15.47
N LYS A 128 7.86 24.33 -15.86
CA LYS A 128 6.82 23.67 -16.65
C LYS A 128 5.47 23.61 -15.93
N TRP A 129 5.48 23.45 -14.61
CA TRP A 129 4.28 23.23 -13.82
C TRP A 129 3.92 24.40 -12.89
N ASN A 130 4.88 25.28 -12.57
CA ASN A 130 4.73 26.32 -11.57
C ASN A 130 5.07 27.71 -12.11
N ASN A 131 4.32 28.73 -11.68
CA ASN A 131 4.66 30.13 -11.96
C ASN A 131 5.62 30.66 -10.88
N LEU A 132 6.89 30.81 -11.24
CA LEU A 132 7.98 31.01 -10.28
C LEU A 132 8.20 32.48 -9.88
N ASN A 133 7.76 33.43 -10.71
CA ASN A 133 8.18 34.83 -10.62
C ASN A 133 7.97 35.45 -9.23
N THR A 134 6.79 35.28 -8.65
CA THR A 134 6.45 35.86 -7.34
C THR A 134 7.25 35.22 -6.21
N ALA A 135 7.45 33.90 -6.25
CA ALA A 135 8.18 33.17 -5.22
C ALA A 135 9.69 33.49 -5.29
N LEU A 136 10.27 33.49 -6.50
CA LEU A 136 11.68 33.83 -6.71
C LEU A 136 12.00 35.26 -6.26
N ARG A 137 11.14 36.23 -6.57
CA ARG A 137 11.31 37.62 -6.10
C ARG A 137 11.32 37.69 -4.57
N ARG A 138 10.47 36.92 -3.89
CA ARG A 138 10.43 36.83 -2.43
C ARG A 138 11.74 36.26 -1.86
N VAL A 139 12.29 35.20 -2.47
CA VAL A 139 13.56 34.61 -2.05
C VAL A 139 14.73 35.59 -2.23
N ILE A 140 14.80 36.28 -3.38
CA ILE A 140 15.83 37.29 -3.67
C ILE A 140 15.81 38.42 -2.65
N GLN A 141 14.61 38.97 -2.35
CA GLN A 141 14.45 40.07 -1.39
C GLN A 141 14.80 39.63 0.05
N GLY A 142 14.64 38.34 0.38
CA GLY A 142 14.86 37.81 1.72
C GLY A 142 13.86 38.34 2.74
N ASN A 143 14.12 38.10 4.03
CA ASN A 143 13.31 38.64 5.14
C ASN A 143 13.55 40.14 5.41
N GLN A 144 14.39 40.81 4.61
CA GLN A 144 14.72 42.22 4.79
C GLN A 144 13.95 43.08 3.79
N THR A 145 13.33 44.13 4.32
CA THR A 145 12.74 45.28 3.60
C THR A 145 13.82 46.14 2.93
N SER A 146 14.72 45.53 2.15
CA SER A 146 15.75 46.28 1.42
C SER A 146 15.18 46.82 0.10
N LYS A 147 15.40 48.12 -0.14
CA LYS A 147 14.80 48.96 -1.19
C LYS A 147 15.28 48.68 -2.63
N ASN A 148 15.77 47.49 -2.92
CA ASN A 148 16.15 47.12 -4.29
C ASN A 148 14.97 46.43 -4.97
N ALA A 149 14.05 47.25 -5.50
CA ALA A 149 12.94 46.76 -6.31
C ALA A 149 13.51 46.01 -7.54
N VAL A 150 13.38 44.69 -7.54
CA VAL A 150 13.67 43.86 -8.71
C VAL A 150 12.71 44.33 -9.81
N SER A 151 13.26 44.91 -10.88
CA SER A 151 12.51 45.39 -12.04
C SER A 151 11.50 44.34 -12.55
N ASP A 152 10.28 44.76 -12.87
CA ASP A 152 9.20 43.86 -13.31
C ASP A 152 9.45 43.18 -14.67
N LYS A 153 10.46 43.62 -15.44
CA LYS A 153 10.76 43.14 -16.81
C LYS A 153 11.83 42.05 -16.90
N VAL A 154 12.25 41.43 -15.79
CA VAL A 154 13.31 40.40 -15.80
C VAL A 154 12.73 39.03 -16.22
N SER A 155 13.43 38.30 -17.11
CA SER A 155 13.03 36.95 -17.52
C SER A 155 13.11 35.95 -16.37
N GLY A 156 12.30 34.88 -16.43
CA GLY A 156 12.25 33.85 -15.38
C GLY A 156 13.60 33.15 -15.12
N SER A 157 14.41 32.92 -16.17
CA SER A 157 15.75 32.35 -16.03
C SER A 157 16.71 33.28 -15.28
N VAL A 158 16.70 34.58 -15.58
CA VAL A 158 17.55 35.55 -14.88
C VAL A 158 17.11 35.71 -13.43
N LEU A 159 15.81 35.60 -13.14
CA LEU A 159 15.32 35.56 -11.75
C LEU A 159 15.77 34.28 -11.03
N TRP A 160 15.82 33.14 -11.71
CA TRP A 160 16.32 31.89 -11.16
C TRP A 160 17.79 32.01 -10.77
N ASP A 161 18.67 32.42 -11.68
CA ASP A 161 20.11 32.53 -11.42
C ASP A 161 20.41 33.49 -10.26
N ARG A 162 19.69 34.62 -10.20
CA ARG A 162 19.79 35.57 -9.09
C ARG A 162 19.32 34.97 -7.77
N ALA A 163 18.25 34.17 -7.78
CA ALA A 163 17.74 33.51 -6.59
C ALA A 163 18.68 32.40 -6.11
N VAL A 164 19.24 31.59 -7.02
CA VAL A 164 20.26 30.57 -6.71
C VAL A 164 21.49 31.24 -6.10
N PHE A 165 21.98 32.34 -6.68
CA PHE A 165 23.11 33.09 -6.13
C PHE A 165 22.80 33.65 -4.74
N ALA A 166 21.63 34.27 -4.56
CA ALA A 166 21.21 34.84 -3.28
C ALA A 166 21.04 33.76 -2.19
N LEU A 167 20.51 32.58 -2.54
CA LEU A 167 20.35 31.46 -1.62
C LEU A 167 21.69 30.80 -1.30
N SER A 168 22.57 30.65 -2.29
CA SER A 168 23.92 30.12 -2.10
C SER A 168 24.72 30.92 -1.07
N ALA A 169 24.53 32.25 -1.04
CA ALA A 169 25.16 33.11 -0.04
C ALA A 169 24.62 32.92 1.38
N ARG A 170 23.42 32.36 1.53
CA ARG A 170 22.76 32.05 2.81
C ARG A 170 22.98 30.61 3.27
N CYS A 171 23.29 29.69 2.35
CA CYS A 171 23.50 28.29 2.67
C CYS A 171 24.84 28.04 3.36
N ASN A 172 24.87 27.04 4.24
CA ASN A 172 26.10 26.59 4.87
C ASN A 172 26.93 25.75 3.86
N ALA A 173 28.10 26.27 3.46
CA ALA A 173 28.99 25.59 2.53
C ALA A 173 29.43 24.20 3.04
N ALA A 174 29.64 24.04 4.35
CA ALA A 174 30.03 22.77 4.93
C ALA A 174 28.94 21.69 4.84
N GLU A 175 27.67 22.10 4.91
CA GLU A 175 26.53 21.20 4.73
C GLU A 175 26.44 20.71 3.28
N ILE A 176 26.60 21.61 2.31
CA ILE A 176 26.58 21.28 0.88
C ILE A 176 27.76 20.37 0.52
N ASP A 177 28.96 20.67 1.04
CA ASP A 177 30.15 19.85 0.81
C ASP A 177 30.02 18.45 1.44
N GLY A 178 29.33 18.35 2.58
CA GLY A 178 28.96 17.07 3.18
C GLY A 178 27.98 16.26 2.32
N ILE A 179 26.93 16.91 1.77
CA ILE A 179 25.98 16.27 0.85
C ILE A 179 26.69 15.77 -0.42
N LEU A 180 27.67 16.51 -0.93
CA LEU A 180 28.43 16.13 -2.12
C LEU A 180 29.56 15.12 -1.85
N GLY A 181 29.87 14.84 -0.58
CA GLY A 181 30.98 13.97 -0.18
C GLY A 181 32.34 14.55 -0.55
N LEU A 182 32.46 15.87 -0.65
CA LEU A 182 33.70 16.58 -1.03
C LEU A 182 34.74 16.60 0.10
N SER A 183 34.35 16.28 1.34
CA SER A 183 35.26 16.14 2.49
C SER A 183 36.04 14.83 2.48
N ASP A 184 35.59 13.81 1.73
CA ASP A 184 36.29 12.54 1.62
C ASP A 184 37.42 12.65 0.58
N LYS A 185 38.66 12.39 1.02
CA LYS A 185 39.91 12.45 0.22
C LYS A 185 39.95 11.56 -1.04
N ARG A 186 38.84 10.92 -1.44
CA ARG A 186 38.76 9.95 -2.55
C ARG A 186 38.29 10.54 -3.89
N LYS A 187 37.74 11.76 -3.95
CA LYS A 187 37.32 12.41 -5.21
C LYS A 187 38.10 13.70 -5.45
N ASN A 188 39.11 13.66 -6.30
CA ASN A 188 39.79 14.86 -6.82
C ASN A 188 38.93 15.50 -7.92
N LEU A 189 37.88 16.23 -7.54
CA LEU A 189 37.09 17.04 -8.47
C LEU A 189 37.81 18.36 -8.75
N SER A 190 37.69 18.87 -9.97
CA SER A 190 38.16 20.23 -10.28
C SER A 190 37.32 21.26 -9.52
N LEU A 191 37.91 22.45 -9.29
CA LEU A 191 37.21 23.55 -8.60
C LEU A 191 35.94 24.01 -9.37
N GLU A 192 35.95 23.88 -10.70
CA GLU A 192 34.82 24.19 -11.56
C GLU A 192 33.71 23.13 -11.44
N GLU A 193 34.03 21.84 -11.50
CA GLU A 193 33.03 20.78 -11.30
C GLU A 193 32.38 20.85 -9.91
N ALA A 194 33.18 21.12 -8.89
CA ALA A 194 32.69 21.31 -7.53
C ALA A 194 31.73 22.51 -7.42
N SER A 195 31.97 23.60 -8.14
CA SER A 195 31.06 24.75 -8.13
C SER A 195 29.75 24.45 -8.84
N TYR A 196 29.78 23.74 -9.98
CA TYR A 196 28.58 23.30 -10.69
C TYR A 196 27.70 22.37 -9.84
N TYR A 197 28.31 21.42 -9.13
CA TYR A 197 27.55 20.52 -8.25
C TYR A 197 26.95 21.24 -7.04
N ARG A 198 27.69 22.18 -6.45
CA ARG A 198 27.16 23.04 -5.38
C ARG A 198 25.97 23.86 -5.86
N GLU A 199 26.07 24.44 -7.06
CA GLU A 199 24.97 25.19 -7.67
C GLU A 199 23.72 24.31 -7.85
N ALA A 200 23.88 23.08 -8.34
CA ALA A 200 22.77 22.15 -8.52
C ALA A 200 22.08 21.75 -7.19
N ILE A 201 22.84 21.58 -6.10
CA ILE A 201 22.26 21.35 -4.76
C ILE A 201 21.50 22.58 -4.26
N VAL A 202 22.05 23.78 -4.44
CA VAL A 202 21.36 25.02 -4.09
C VAL A 202 20.09 25.20 -4.92
N ALA A 203 20.12 24.85 -6.20
CA ALA A 203 18.96 24.83 -7.08
C ALA A 203 17.84 23.89 -6.59
N LEU A 204 18.18 22.67 -6.12
CA LEU A 204 17.20 21.77 -5.51
C LEU A 204 16.60 22.36 -4.22
N LYS A 205 17.42 22.96 -3.35
CA LYS A 205 16.94 23.66 -2.15
C LYS A 205 16.01 24.82 -2.50
N LEU A 206 16.37 25.63 -3.50
CA LEU A 206 15.55 26.73 -3.99
C LEU A 206 14.19 26.23 -4.55
N ALA A 207 14.21 25.14 -5.32
CA ALA A 207 12.98 24.57 -5.87
C ALA A 207 12.02 24.13 -4.75
N LYS A 208 12.55 23.51 -3.68
CA LYS A 208 11.76 23.13 -2.50
C LYS A 208 11.17 24.36 -1.80
N GLU A 209 11.97 25.39 -1.54
CA GLU A 209 11.48 26.65 -0.93
C GLU A 209 10.39 27.33 -1.77
N VAL A 210 10.51 27.32 -3.09
CA VAL A 210 9.50 27.88 -4.00
C VAL A 210 8.18 27.10 -3.91
N ILE A 211 8.22 25.77 -3.89
CA ILE A 211 7.03 24.92 -3.76
C ILE A 211 6.38 25.13 -2.40
N GLU A 212 7.16 25.16 -1.31
CA GLU A 212 6.66 25.41 0.04
C GLU A 212 6.01 26.79 0.17
N ALA A 213 6.62 27.83 -0.42
CA ALA A 213 6.03 29.16 -0.46
C ALA A 213 4.69 29.17 -1.20
N GLN A 214 4.60 28.49 -2.35
CA GLN A 214 3.38 28.37 -3.12
C GLN A 214 2.30 27.54 -2.41
N GLN A 215 2.69 26.49 -1.69
CA GLN A 215 1.78 25.69 -0.87
C GLN A 215 1.23 26.53 0.29
N SER A 216 2.06 27.36 0.93
CA SER A 216 1.65 28.24 2.04
C SER A 216 0.55 29.23 1.63
N TRP A 217 0.57 29.72 0.39
CA TRP A 217 -0.48 30.60 -0.15
C TRP A 217 -1.84 29.91 -0.28
N ARG A 218 -1.87 28.58 -0.29
CA ARG A 218 -3.07 27.76 -0.44
C ARG A 218 -3.58 27.15 0.86
N ALA A 219 -2.90 27.40 2.00
CA ALA A 219 -3.19 26.79 3.29
C ALA A 219 -4.67 26.92 3.71
N ASN A 220 -5.25 28.12 3.60
CA ASN A 220 -6.64 28.36 3.96
C ASN A 220 -7.63 27.58 3.08
N ALA A 221 -7.33 27.43 1.79
CA ALA A 221 -8.17 26.68 0.86
C ALA A 221 -8.09 25.17 1.14
N MET A 222 -6.92 24.66 1.53
CA MET A 222 -6.75 23.27 1.97
C MET A 222 -7.52 22.99 3.26
N ALA A 223 -7.44 23.88 4.24
CA ALA A 223 -8.19 23.77 5.48
C ALA A 223 -9.71 23.72 5.23
N HIS A 224 -10.21 24.61 4.38
CA HIS A 224 -11.62 24.61 3.99
C HIS A 224 -12.03 23.30 3.27
N LEU A 225 -11.19 22.80 2.36
CA LEU A 225 -11.42 21.55 1.64
C LEU A 225 -11.54 20.35 2.60
N ASN A 226 -10.60 20.24 3.55
CA ASN A 226 -10.57 19.16 4.53
C ASN A 226 -11.82 19.18 5.44
N ARG A 227 -12.27 20.36 5.86
CA ARG A 227 -13.49 20.51 6.70
C ARG A 227 -14.77 20.16 5.97
N THR A 228 -14.84 20.51 4.68
CA THR A 228 -16.04 20.28 3.86
C THR A 228 -16.09 18.88 3.26
N GLY A 229 -14.98 18.14 3.28
CA GLY A 229 -14.87 16.84 2.61
C GLY A 229 -14.95 16.94 1.08
N GLY A 230 -14.64 18.12 0.52
CA GLY A 230 -14.67 18.37 -0.92
C GLY A 230 -13.47 17.78 -1.66
N PHE A 231 -13.47 17.91 -2.98
CA PHE A 231 -12.36 17.49 -3.84
C PHE A 231 -11.81 18.68 -4.65
N SER A 232 -10.48 18.79 -4.74
CA SER A 232 -9.81 19.76 -5.60
C SER A 232 -8.51 19.20 -6.14
N ARG A 233 -8.46 18.97 -7.46
CA ARG A 233 -7.26 18.48 -8.16
C ARG A 233 -6.07 19.42 -8.02
N SER A 234 -6.31 20.73 -8.09
CA SER A 234 -5.25 21.75 -7.99
C SER A 234 -4.58 21.75 -6.61
N LEU A 235 -5.38 21.68 -5.54
CA LEU A 235 -4.86 21.61 -4.17
C LEU A 235 -4.14 20.29 -3.91
N ALA A 236 -4.67 19.18 -4.46
CA ALA A 236 -4.04 17.88 -4.32
C ALA A 236 -2.68 17.81 -5.03
N ASN A 237 -2.61 18.32 -6.27
CA ASN A 237 -1.35 18.42 -7.00
C ASN A 237 -0.34 19.30 -6.26
N SER A 238 -0.77 20.43 -5.68
CA SER A 238 0.12 21.30 -4.91
C SER A 238 0.79 20.58 -3.73
N CYS A 239 0.13 19.59 -3.12
CA CYS A 239 0.69 18.81 -2.02
C CYS A 239 1.69 17.73 -2.49
N THR A 240 1.62 17.31 -3.76
CA THR A 240 2.46 16.27 -4.35
C THR A 240 3.53 16.84 -5.29
N ASP A 241 3.65 18.16 -5.40
CA ASP A 241 4.55 18.82 -6.37
C ASP A 241 6.01 18.47 -6.15
N TRP A 242 6.49 18.50 -4.91
CA TRP A 242 7.88 18.20 -4.61
C TRP A 242 8.30 16.76 -4.97
N PRO A 243 7.62 15.70 -4.46
CA PRO A 243 7.97 14.34 -4.86
C PRO A 243 7.78 14.09 -6.36
N CYS A 244 6.77 14.68 -7.01
CA CYS A 244 6.58 14.52 -8.46
C CYS A 244 7.68 15.22 -9.27
N LEU A 245 8.15 16.39 -8.84
CA LEU A 245 9.27 17.09 -9.46
C LEU A 245 10.56 16.26 -9.37
N LEU A 246 10.85 15.68 -8.21
CA LEU A 246 12.02 14.80 -8.03
C LEU A 246 11.92 13.54 -8.90
N LEU A 247 10.74 12.94 -9.01
CA LEU A 247 10.51 11.81 -9.92
C LEU A 247 10.74 12.19 -11.39
N GLU A 248 10.26 13.36 -11.82
CA GLU A 248 10.50 13.86 -13.18
C GLU A 248 11.99 14.13 -13.43
N LEU A 249 12.69 14.78 -12.49
CA LEU A 249 14.13 15.02 -12.58
C LEU A 249 14.94 13.73 -12.65
N LEU A 250 14.67 12.78 -11.76
CA LEU A 250 15.35 11.48 -11.76
C LEU A 250 15.07 10.69 -13.06
N SER A 251 13.85 10.79 -13.58
CA SER A 251 13.48 10.16 -14.86
C SER A 251 14.24 10.80 -16.02
N GLN A 252 14.35 12.13 -16.06
CA GLN A 252 15.09 12.86 -17.09
C GLN A 252 16.61 12.66 -16.99
N ALA A 253 17.13 12.47 -15.77
CA ALA A 253 18.53 12.17 -15.51
C ALA A 253 18.92 10.72 -15.82
N ALA A 254 17.93 9.82 -15.95
CA ALA A 254 18.20 8.41 -16.20
C ALA A 254 18.86 8.20 -17.58
N GLU A 255 20.03 7.57 -17.56
CA GLU A 255 20.91 7.29 -18.70
C GLU A 255 21.48 5.87 -18.61
N ILE A 256 21.51 5.17 -19.75
CA ILE A 256 22.02 3.80 -19.85
C ILE A 256 23.50 3.77 -19.45
N ASP A 257 23.92 2.74 -18.73
CA ASP A 257 25.30 2.52 -18.25
C ASP A 257 25.92 3.62 -17.37
N HIS A 258 25.18 4.68 -17.03
CA HIS A 258 25.67 5.79 -16.19
C HIS A 258 24.85 6.01 -14.92
N PHE A 259 23.54 6.28 -15.05
CA PHE A 259 22.66 6.54 -13.91
C PHE A 259 21.29 5.94 -14.17
N GLN A 260 20.96 4.84 -13.48
CA GLN A 260 19.69 4.14 -13.66
C GLN A 260 18.91 4.09 -12.34
N PRO A 261 18.25 5.20 -11.97
CA PRO A 261 17.44 5.26 -10.77
C PRO A 261 16.17 4.41 -10.92
N LYS A 262 15.73 3.80 -9.83
CA LYS A 262 14.44 3.13 -9.70
C LYS A 262 13.90 3.27 -8.28
N VAL A 263 12.58 3.23 -8.12
CA VAL A 263 11.93 3.44 -6.82
C VAL A 263 10.98 2.29 -6.50
N VAL A 264 11.12 1.74 -5.30
CA VAL A 264 10.18 0.79 -4.72
C VAL A 264 9.42 1.47 -3.59
N ILE A 265 8.09 1.50 -3.69
CA ILE A 265 7.19 1.98 -2.63
C ILE A 265 6.44 0.79 -2.07
N ASN A 266 6.82 0.37 -0.86
CA ASN A 266 6.19 -0.71 -0.12
C ASN A 266 5.03 -0.21 0.73
N ASN A 267 3.98 -1.03 0.82
CA ASN A 267 2.76 -0.77 1.58
C ASN A 267 2.05 0.53 1.15
N ILE A 268 1.89 0.75 -0.16
CA ILE A 268 1.28 1.98 -0.71
C ILE A 268 -0.14 2.25 -0.15
N GLU A 269 -0.89 1.22 0.23
CA GLU A 269 -2.20 1.33 0.86
C GLU A 269 -2.18 2.08 2.20
N VAL A 270 -1.03 2.10 2.89
CA VAL A 270 -0.88 2.80 4.18
C VAL A 270 -0.98 4.31 3.99
N LEU A 271 -0.44 4.83 2.88
CA LEU A 271 -0.53 6.25 2.55
C LEU A 271 -1.98 6.71 2.36
N LYS A 272 -2.81 5.85 1.74
CA LYS A 272 -4.25 6.13 1.54
C LYS A 272 -5.00 6.31 2.86
N ASN A 273 -4.57 5.60 3.90
CA ASN A 273 -5.18 5.60 5.23
C ASN A 273 -4.45 6.50 6.25
N ALA A 274 -3.43 7.25 5.83
CA ALA A 274 -2.63 8.08 6.72
C ALA A 274 -3.45 9.23 7.33
N ILE A 275 -3.17 9.54 8.61
CA ILE A 275 -3.88 10.58 9.36
C ILE A 275 -3.26 11.95 9.10
N LEU A 276 -4.12 12.93 8.87
CA LEU A 276 -3.75 14.34 8.82
C LEU A 276 -3.89 14.95 10.23
N LEU A 277 -2.79 15.40 10.83
CA LEU A 277 -2.79 16.04 12.16
C LEU A 277 -3.04 17.54 12.09
N ASP A 278 -2.52 18.23 11.07
CA ASP A 278 -2.71 19.66 10.84
C ASP A 278 -3.48 19.88 9.53
N GLU A 279 -4.71 20.37 9.64
CA GLU A 279 -5.61 20.64 8.51
C GLU A 279 -5.04 21.65 7.50
N ASN A 280 -4.10 22.50 7.93
CA ASN A 280 -3.49 23.53 7.09
C ASN A 280 -2.25 23.01 6.33
N SER A 281 -1.67 21.89 6.78
CA SER A 281 -0.39 21.38 6.27
C SER A 281 -0.51 20.63 4.95
N SER A 282 -1.62 19.92 4.74
CA SER A 282 -1.85 19.09 3.55
C SER A 282 -3.33 18.74 3.39
N ILE A 283 -3.62 17.97 2.34
CA ILE A 283 -4.93 17.34 2.09
C ILE A 283 -5.02 15.97 2.78
N SER A 284 -6.19 15.34 2.76
CA SER A 284 -6.37 13.98 3.29
C SER A 284 -5.43 12.95 2.63
N GLY A 285 -5.06 11.89 3.38
CA GLY A 285 -4.16 10.83 2.90
C GLY A 285 -4.66 10.14 1.63
N SER A 286 -5.96 9.89 1.51
CA SER A 286 -6.57 9.31 0.31
C SER A 286 -6.42 10.20 -0.92
N MET A 287 -6.69 11.50 -0.79
CA MET A 287 -6.50 12.45 -1.89
C MET A 287 -5.03 12.61 -2.27
N TYR A 288 -4.12 12.59 -1.28
CA TYR A 288 -2.68 12.69 -1.52
C TYR A 288 -2.19 11.48 -2.29
N HIS A 289 -2.58 10.28 -1.84
CA HIS A 289 -2.33 9.01 -2.48
C HIS A 289 -2.80 9.02 -3.94
N ASP A 290 -4.07 9.36 -4.18
CA ASP A 290 -4.64 9.32 -5.53
C ASP A 290 -3.99 10.34 -6.46
N SER A 291 -3.66 11.54 -5.95
CA SER A 291 -2.92 12.57 -6.69
C SER A 291 -1.50 12.10 -7.05
N LEU A 292 -0.77 11.51 -6.11
CA LEU A 292 0.58 11.00 -6.33
C LEU A 292 0.58 9.91 -7.41
N ILE A 293 -0.29 8.92 -7.27
CA ILE A 293 -0.41 7.80 -8.23
C ILE A 293 -0.78 8.32 -9.62
N TRP A 294 -1.80 9.19 -9.71
CA TRP A 294 -2.22 9.77 -10.99
C TRP A 294 -1.09 10.53 -11.69
N ARG A 295 -0.28 11.28 -10.94
CA ARG A 295 0.84 12.03 -11.51
C ARG A 295 2.00 11.14 -11.94
N ILE A 296 2.29 10.06 -11.21
CA ILE A 296 3.26 9.04 -11.63
C ILE A 296 2.84 8.41 -12.96
N ILE A 297 1.56 8.04 -13.09
CA ILE A 297 1.00 7.49 -14.32
C ILE A 297 1.12 8.49 -15.46
N ALA A 298 0.73 9.74 -15.22
CA ALA A 298 0.81 10.80 -16.22
C ALA A 298 2.25 11.05 -16.68
N LEU A 299 3.23 11.00 -15.76
CA LEU A 299 4.65 11.13 -16.10
C LEU A 299 5.11 9.95 -16.97
N GLY A 300 4.77 8.71 -16.60
CA GLY A 300 5.11 7.53 -17.39
C GLY A 300 4.52 7.54 -18.79
N ALA A 301 3.24 7.88 -18.91
CA ALA A 301 2.53 7.89 -20.18
C ALA A 301 3.05 8.98 -21.14
N ASN A 302 3.37 10.17 -20.63
CA ASN A 302 3.76 11.31 -21.47
C ASN A 302 5.27 11.39 -21.73
N GLU A 303 6.11 11.07 -20.74
CA GLU A 303 7.56 11.37 -20.79
C GLU A 303 8.47 10.18 -20.52
N ARG A 304 7.88 9.03 -20.14
CA ARG A 304 8.54 7.84 -19.59
C ARG A 304 9.25 8.14 -18.26
N CYS A 305 8.73 7.55 -17.18
CA CYS A 305 9.30 7.72 -15.84
C CYS A 305 10.39 6.67 -15.56
N LEU A 306 11.21 6.89 -14.54
CA LEU A 306 12.08 5.85 -13.97
C LEU A 306 11.24 4.63 -13.50
N PRO A 307 11.78 3.40 -13.48
CA PRO A 307 11.05 2.23 -13.01
C PRO A 307 10.51 2.41 -11.59
N LEU A 308 9.19 2.32 -11.45
CA LEU A 308 8.50 2.51 -10.17
C LEU A 308 7.67 1.27 -9.84
N VAL A 309 8.02 0.62 -8.73
CA VAL A 309 7.37 -0.61 -8.24
C VAL A 309 6.55 -0.28 -7.00
N LEU A 310 5.23 -0.38 -7.12
CA LEU A 310 4.29 -0.29 -6.01
C LEU A 310 4.05 -1.68 -5.44
N VAL A 311 4.19 -1.85 -4.12
CA VAL A 311 3.96 -3.13 -3.45
C VAL A 311 2.83 -2.98 -2.45
N THR A 312 1.86 -3.88 -2.50
CA THR A 312 0.68 -3.81 -1.63
C THR A 312 0.11 -5.18 -1.34
N SER A 313 -0.52 -5.33 -0.18
CA SER A 313 -1.38 -6.51 0.09
C SER A 313 -2.87 -6.18 0.10
N ASP A 314 -3.24 -4.96 -0.29
CA ASP A 314 -4.62 -4.53 -0.37
C ASP A 314 -5.25 -4.98 -1.70
N SER A 315 -6.49 -5.49 -1.62
CA SER A 315 -7.22 -5.93 -2.81
C SER A 315 -7.78 -4.78 -3.65
N TYR A 316 -7.77 -3.56 -3.14
CA TYR A 316 -8.05 -2.33 -3.88
C TYR A 316 -7.34 -2.31 -5.24
N TYR A 317 -6.07 -2.70 -5.23
CA TYR A 317 -5.20 -2.69 -6.39
C TYR A 317 -5.36 -3.87 -7.34
N SER A 318 -6.10 -4.91 -6.95
CA SER A 318 -6.43 -6.01 -7.83
C SER A 318 -7.49 -5.62 -8.87
N TYR A 319 -8.44 -4.77 -8.50
CA TYR A 319 -9.56 -4.44 -9.38
C TYR A 319 -10.00 -2.98 -9.29
N ARG A 320 -10.29 -2.50 -8.08
CA ARG A 320 -10.94 -1.20 -7.87
C ARG A 320 -10.09 -0.01 -8.32
N ALA A 321 -8.77 -0.09 -8.19
CA ALA A 321 -7.86 0.94 -8.71
C ALA A 321 -8.05 1.17 -10.22
N TYR A 322 -8.25 0.12 -11.02
CA TYR A 322 -8.45 0.27 -12.47
C TYR A 322 -9.78 0.96 -12.80
N MET A 323 -10.82 0.73 -11.98
CA MET A 323 -12.12 1.39 -12.11
C MET A 323 -12.01 2.87 -11.72
N ASP A 324 -11.35 3.16 -10.60
CA ASP A 324 -11.21 4.52 -10.08
C ASP A 324 -10.34 5.41 -11.00
N PHE A 325 -9.29 4.84 -11.60
CA PHE A 325 -8.42 5.56 -12.53
C PHE A 325 -8.82 5.45 -14.01
N GLY A 326 -9.81 4.60 -14.34
CA GLY A 326 -10.51 4.60 -15.63
C GLY A 326 -9.85 3.86 -16.79
N PHE A 327 -8.67 3.24 -16.62
CA PHE A 327 -8.02 2.44 -17.67
C PHE A 327 -7.34 1.17 -17.10
N PRO A 328 -7.50 -0.01 -17.75
CA PRO A 328 -6.92 -1.26 -17.28
C PRO A 328 -5.39 -1.34 -17.47
N ASP A 329 -4.85 -0.57 -18.42
CA ASP A 329 -3.42 -0.58 -18.79
C ASP A 329 -2.63 0.54 -18.09
N ILE A 330 -3.12 1.04 -16.97
CA ILE A 330 -2.43 2.09 -16.20
C ILE A 330 -1.20 1.54 -15.48
N PHE A 331 -1.28 0.26 -15.10
CA PHE A 331 -0.25 -0.44 -14.35
C PHE A 331 0.15 -1.72 -15.08
N ILE A 332 1.43 -2.06 -14.99
CA ILE A 332 1.85 -3.45 -15.19
C ILE A 332 1.45 -4.22 -13.92
N SER A 333 0.31 -4.90 -13.96
CA SER A 333 -0.25 -5.66 -12.84
C SER A 333 0.42 -7.03 -12.71
N ARG A 334 0.99 -7.32 -11.53
CA ARG A 334 1.50 -8.64 -11.16
C ARG A 334 0.97 -9.06 -9.80
N GLU A 335 0.04 -10.01 -9.83
CA GLU A 335 -0.61 -10.58 -8.65
C GLU A 335 0.06 -11.91 -8.26
N THR A 336 0.44 -12.09 -7.00
CA THR A 336 1.07 -13.31 -6.49
C THR A 336 0.30 -13.92 -5.33
N PHE A 337 0.19 -15.26 -5.31
CA PHE A 337 -0.58 -16.03 -4.33
C PHE A 337 0.26 -17.01 -3.52
N GLY A 338 1.58 -16.84 -3.53
CA GLY A 338 2.51 -17.75 -2.85
C GLY A 338 2.87 -18.96 -3.71
N TRP A 339 3.21 -20.07 -3.08
CA TRP A 339 3.67 -21.28 -3.77
C TRP A 339 2.53 -22.25 -4.04
N ASN A 340 2.68 -23.08 -5.06
CA ASN A 340 1.80 -24.23 -5.20
C ASN A 340 2.23 -25.36 -4.23
N PRO A 341 1.36 -26.33 -3.90
CA PRO A 341 1.73 -27.39 -2.97
C PRO A 341 2.95 -28.21 -3.39
N GLN A 342 3.24 -28.38 -4.68
CA GLN A 342 4.40 -29.14 -5.14
C GLN A 342 5.70 -28.33 -5.04
N GLU A 343 5.67 -27.05 -5.42
CA GLU A 343 6.78 -26.11 -5.22
C GLU A 343 7.13 -26.00 -3.74
N ALA A 344 6.13 -25.80 -2.89
CA ALA A 344 6.33 -25.74 -1.45
C ALA A 344 6.89 -27.06 -0.91
N LYS A 345 6.36 -28.21 -1.35
CA LYS A 345 6.90 -29.52 -0.96
C LYS A 345 8.39 -29.64 -1.28
N LEU A 346 8.81 -29.23 -2.47
CA LEU A 346 10.21 -29.32 -2.92
C LEU A 346 11.17 -28.50 -2.07
N HIS A 347 10.71 -27.37 -1.52
CA HIS A 347 11.55 -26.49 -0.68
C HIS A 347 11.45 -26.78 0.81
N MET A 348 10.36 -27.39 1.27
CA MET A 348 10.06 -27.54 2.70
C MET A 348 10.30 -28.96 3.23
N VAL A 349 10.11 -29.97 2.38
CA VAL A 349 10.33 -31.37 2.75
C VAL A 349 11.80 -31.72 2.57
N THR A 350 12.36 -32.52 3.49
CA THR A 350 13.78 -32.86 3.70
C THR A 350 14.51 -31.95 4.69
N ASP A 351 14.37 -30.64 4.54
CA ASP A 351 15.19 -29.69 5.31
C ASP A 351 14.47 -29.12 6.54
N TYR A 352 13.14 -29.03 6.49
CA TYR A 352 12.33 -28.38 7.54
C TYR A 352 11.24 -29.31 8.11
N PHE A 353 10.55 -30.04 7.23
CA PHE A 353 9.45 -30.93 7.59
C PHE A 353 9.62 -32.32 6.98
N SER A 354 9.07 -33.33 7.66
CA SER A 354 8.95 -34.69 7.12
C SER A 354 7.81 -34.78 6.10
N HIS A 355 7.75 -35.88 5.34
CA HIS A 355 6.68 -36.06 4.37
C HIS A 355 5.29 -36.16 5.01
N SER A 356 5.17 -36.82 6.17
CA SER A 356 3.90 -36.92 6.91
C SER A 356 3.47 -35.57 7.49
N GLU A 357 4.40 -34.82 8.07
CA GLU A 357 4.14 -33.44 8.54
C GLU A 357 3.63 -32.55 7.40
N TRP A 358 4.25 -32.64 6.23
CA TRP A 358 3.85 -31.86 5.06
C TRP A 358 2.42 -32.13 4.60
N LEU A 359 1.94 -33.38 4.65
CA LEU A 359 0.56 -33.71 4.28
C LEU A 359 -0.44 -32.97 5.18
N ILE A 360 -0.18 -32.93 6.49
CA ILE A 360 -0.98 -32.20 7.47
C ILE A 360 -0.94 -30.69 7.18
N ILE A 361 0.25 -30.12 6.96
CA ILE A 361 0.42 -28.69 6.65
C ILE A 361 -0.35 -28.30 5.39
N ALA A 362 -0.18 -29.06 4.31
CA ALA A 362 -0.83 -28.78 3.02
C ALA A 362 -2.36 -28.85 3.14
N GLU A 363 -2.87 -29.77 3.96
CA GLU A 363 -4.29 -29.92 4.24
C GLU A 363 -4.84 -28.83 5.18
N VAL A 364 -4.07 -28.40 6.17
CA VAL A 364 -4.58 -27.50 7.22
C VAL A 364 -4.33 -26.04 6.89
N LEU A 365 -3.08 -25.68 6.59
CA LEU A 365 -2.62 -24.30 6.42
C LEU A 365 -2.47 -23.90 4.95
N GLY A 366 -2.20 -24.89 4.09
CA GLY A 366 -1.87 -24.67 2.69
C GLY A 366 -0.45 -24.12 2.48
N PRO A 367 -0.05 -23.86 1.23
CA PRO A 367 1.34 -23.54 0.85
C PRO A 367 1.71 -22.05 1.05
N ASN A 368 1.13 -21.36 2.03
CA ASN A 368 1.44 -19.95 2.29
C ASN A 368 2.82 -19.84 2.98
N PRO A 369 3.81 -19.13 2.38
CA PRO A 369 5.17 -19.06 2.92
C PRO A 369 5.27 -18.57 4.36
N ARG A 370 4.41 -17.63 4.77
CA ARG A 370 4.40 -17.13 6.15
C ARG A 370 3.93 -18.17 7.15
N HIS A 371 2.87 -18.94 6.83
CA HIS A 371 2.44 -20.05 7.69
C HIS A 371 3.54 -21.08 7.87
N LEU A 372 4.23 -21.41 6.78
CA LEU A 372 5.33 -22.37 6.78
C LEU A 372 6.49 -21.92 7.67
N PHE A 373 6.86 -20.65 7.59
CA PHE A 373 7.92 -20.07 8.42
C PHE A 373 7.53 -19.96 9.90
N GLU A 374 6.34 -19.44 10.21
CA GLU A 374 5.86 -19.31 11.60
C GLU A 374 5.71 -20.68 12.27
N LEU A 375 5.18 -21.67 11.55
CA LEU A 375 5.06 -23.04 12.07
C LEU A 375 6.43 -23.69 12.29
N TYR A 376 7.39 -23.46 11.39
CA TYR A 376 8.75 -23.97 11.56
C TYR A 376 9.44 -23.33 12.77
N ALA A 377 9.27 -22.02 12.98
CA ALA A 377 9.79 -21.34 14.15
C ALA A 377 9.19 -21.89 15.45
N LEU A 378 7.89 -22.24 15.46
CA LEU A 378 7.24 -22.91 16.59
C LEU A 378 7.79 -24.31 16.83
N LYS A 379 8.01 -25.10 15.76
CA LYS A 379 8.63 -26.44 15.83
C LYS A 379 10.03 -26.39 16.44
N GLN A 380 10.82 -25.36 16.11
CA GLN A 380 12.16 -25.16 16.67
C GLN A 380 12.17 -24.60 18.10
N GLY A 381 11.02 -24.17 18.62
CA GLY A 381 10.92 -23.59 19.95
C GLY A 381 11.16 -24.61 21.07
N ASN A 382 11.85 -24.17 22.14
CA ASN A 382 12.15 -24.98 23.33
C ASN A 382 10.91 -25.61 23.99
N TYR A 383 9.74 -24.99 23.85
CA TYR A 383 8.48 -25.50 24.39
C TYR A 383 8.04 -26.79 23.70
N TYR A 384 8.22 -26.88 22.38
CA TYR A 384 7.83 -28.06 21.62
C TYR A 384 8.83 -29.19 21.78
N GLN A 385 10.14 -28.90 21.79
CA GLN A 385 11.15 -29.92 22.09
C GLN A 385 10.82 -30.64 23.41
N LYS A 386 10.43 -29.90 24.46
CA LYS A 386 9.97 -30.47 25.73
C LYS A 386 8.68 -31.29 25.65
N LEU A 387 7.72 -30.89 24.80
CA LEU A 387 6.48 -31.66 24.58
C LEU A 387 6.75 -32.98 23.86
N MET A 388 7.69 -32.98 22.90
CA MET A 388 8.10 -34.18 22.18
C MET A 388 8.93 -35.13 23.04
N ASP A 389 9.78 -34.59 23.92
CA ASP A 389 10.57 -35.36 24.87
C ASP A 389 9.68 -36.15 25.84
N ASN A 390 8.49 -35.63 26.15
CA ASN A 390 7.50 -36.27 27.01
C ASN A 390 6.66 -37.37 26.31
N LYS A 391 6.90 -37.68 25.02
CA LYS A 391 6.21 -38.70 24.19
C LYS A 391 4.68 -38.57 24.02
N ASP A 392 4.04 -37.59 24.65
CA ASP A 392 2.60 -37.37 24.57
C ASP A 392 2.18 -36.37 23.47
N GLY A 393 3.12 -35.60 22.92
CA GLY A 393 2.84 -34.59 21.88
C GLY A 393 2.95 -35.12 20.46
N THR A 394 2.01 -34.72 19.60
CA THR A 394 2.00 -34.98 18.15
C THR A 394 2.34 -33.71 17.36
N PHE A 395 2.61 -33.83 16.05
CA PHE A 395 2.82 -32.65 15.20
C PHE A 395 1.52 -31.87 15.00
N GLU A 396 0.40 -32.57 14.97
CA GLU A 396 -0.95 -32.03 14.93
C GLU A 396 -1.20 -31.04 16.08
N ASP A 397 -0.69 -31.33 17.28
CA ASP A 397 -0.80 -30.41 18.43
C ASP A 397 -0.10 -29.07 18.18
N ILE A 398 1.01 -29.03 17.42
CA ILE A 398 1.65 -27.76 17.01
C ILE A 398 0.73 -27.01 16.07
N VAL A 399 0.19 -27.72 15.07
CA VAL A 399 -0.67 -27.11 14.05
C VAL A 399 -1.93 -26.53 14.71
N ASP A 400 -2.51 -27.25 15.66
CA ASP A 400 -3.66 -26.78 16.43
C ASP A 400 -3.32 -25.60 17.35
N SER A 401 -2.16 -25.64 18.01
CA SER A 401 -1.64 -24.51 18.80
C SER A 401 -1.44 -23.26 17.93
N TYR A 402 -0.90 -23.44 16.73
CA TYR A 402 -0.72 -22.36 15.76
C TYR A 402 -2.07 -21.81 15.24
N LEU A 403 -3.04 -22.68 14.94
CA LEU A 403 -4.39 -22.24 14.58
C LEU A 403 -5.09 -21.51 15.74
N ALA A 404 -4.88 -21.94 16.98
CA ALA A 404 -5.39 -21.23 18.15
C ALA A 404 -4.74 -19.85 18.29
N TYR A 405 -3.42 -19.75 18.08
CA TYR A 405 -2.71 -18.48 18.02
C TYR A 405 -3.30 -17.56 16.94
N LEU A 406 -3.48 -18.05 15.70
CA LEU A 406 -4.10 -17.27 14.63
C LEU A 406 -5.53 -16.84 14.97
N GLN A 407 -6.32 -17.72 15.58
CA GLN A 407 -7.68 -17.42 16.00
C GLN A 407 -7.71 -16.24 16.98
N ILE A 408 -6.87 -16.29 18.01
CA ILE A 408 -6.89 -15.32 19.12
C ILE A 408 -6.25 -13.99 18.70
N THR A 409 -5.13 -14.03 17.97
CA THR A 409 -4.32 -12.84 17.69
C THR A 409 -4.67 -12.15 16.37
N VAL A 410 -5.23 -12.89 15.41
CA VAL A 410 -5.52 -12.36 14.07
C VAL A 410 -7.01 -12.30 13.81
N VAL A 411 -7.69 -13.46 13.86
CA VAL A 411 -9.08 -13.55 13.37
C VAL A 411 -10.07 -12.90 14.32
N ASN A 412 -10.01 -13.18 15.62
CA ASN A 412 -10.95 -12.58 16.58
C ASN A 412 -10.90 -11.04 16.58
N PRO A 413 -9.72 -10.38 16.68
CA PRO A 413 -9.65 -8.92 16.61
C PRO A 413 -10.15 -8.34 15.28
N ALA A 414 -9.86 -9.02 14.16
CA ALA A 414 -10.34 -8.58 12.85
C ALA A 414 -11.86 -8.75 12.70
N MET A 415 -12.45 -9.80 13.27
CA MET A 415 -13.90 -9.99 13.30
C MET A 415 -14.58 -8.95 14.18
N GLU A 416 -14.01 -8.60 15.34
CA GLU A 416 -14.52 -7.51 16.20
C GLU A 416 -14.55 -6.16 15.48
N ARG A 417 -13.50 -5.82 14.74
CA ARG A 417 -13.48 -4.60 13.91
C ARG A 417 -14.47 -4.66 12.76
N SER A 418 -14.64 -5.82 12.15
CA SER A 418 -15.64 -6.03 11.09
C SER A 418 -17.06 -5.80 11.61
N LEU A 419 -17.36 -6.24 12.84
CA LEU A 419 -18.61 -5.92 13.52
C LEU A 419 -18.74 -4.41 13.74
N GLY A 420 -17.67 -3.72 14.13
CA GLY A 420 -17.64 -2.26 14.24
C GLY A 420 -17.99 -1.55 12.92
N PHE A 421 -17.46 -2.01 11.79
CA PHE A 421 -17.83 -1.48 10.47
C PHE A 421 -19.31 -1.69 10.14
N LEU A 422 -19.87 -2.86 10.47
CA LEU A 422 -21.29 -3.14 10.26
C LEU A 422 -22.19 -2.30 11.18
N GLN A 423 -21.80 -2.09 12.43
CA GLN A 423 -22.51 -1.18 13.34
C GLN A 423 -22.51 0.25 12.80
N LYS A 424 -21.36 0.74 12.33
CA LYS A 424 -21.27 2.06 11.68
C LYS A 424 -22.16 2.14 10.45
N PHE A 425 -22.18 1.09 9.61
CA PHE A 425 -23.07 1.02 8.45
C PHE A 425 -24.55 1.14 8.84
N ALA A 426 -24.98 0.45 9.91
CA ALA A 426 -26.35 0.53 10.40
C ALA A 426 -26.73 1.96 10.84
N VAL A 427 -25.85 2.63 11.59
CA VAL A 427 -26.03 4.03 12.02
C VAL A 427 -26.05 4.99 10.84
N ASP A 428 -25.13 4.84 9.88
CA ASP A 428 -25.07 5.70 8.69
C ASP A 428 -26.30 5.49 7.77
N ALA A 429 -26.83 4.26 7.70
CA ALA A 429 -28.07 3.96 7.00
C ALA A 429 -29.28 4.61 7.66
N HIS A 430 -29.37 4.56 9.00
CA HIS A 430 -30.40 5.27 9.75
C HIS A 430 -30.36 6.79 9.52
N ARG A 431 -29.15 7.36 9.49
CA ARG A 431 -28.90 8.79 9.22
C ARG A 431 -29.10 9.19 7.75
N GLY A 432 -29.50 8.26 6.88
CA GLY A 432 -29.76 8.54 5.46
C GLY A 432 -28.51 8.81 4.63
N LYS A 433 -27.31 8.49 5.12
CA LYS A 433 -26.05 8.67 4.38
C LYS A 433 -25.81 7.56 3.37
N ILE A 434 -26.42 6.39 3.57
CA ILE A 434 -26.34 5.27 2.64
C ILE A 434 -27.37 5.49 1.52
N SER A 435 -26.91 5.41 0.27
CA SER A 435 -27.79 5.51 -0.90
C SER A 435 -28.91 4.46 -0.82
N LYS A 436 -30.12 4.85 -1.22
CA LYS A 436 -31.27 3.94 -1.33
C LYS A 436 -30.99 2.74 -2.24
N ASP A 437 -30.06 2.88 -3.18
CA ASP A 437 -29.64 1.78 -4.06
C ASP A 437 -28.98 0.62 -3.33
N ARG A 438 -28.25 0.89 -2.24
CA ARG A 438 -27.63 -0.16 -1.40
C ARG A 438 -28.62 -0.84 -0.44
N LEU A 439 -29.82 -0.29 -0.32
CA LEU A 439 -30.90 -0.79 0.55
C LEU A 439 -32.10 -1.30 -0.28
N ARG A 440 -31.86 -1.71 -1.53
CA ARG A 440 -32.89 -2.20 -2.45
C ARG A 440 -33.60 -3.45 -1.91
N PHE A 441 -34.81 -3.68 -2.44
CA PHE A 441 -35.58 -4.90 -2.17
C PHE A 441 -34.75 -6.13 -2.60
N GLY A 442 -34.68 -7.15 -1.73
CA GLY A 442 -33.81 -8.32 -1.93
C GLY A 442 -32.54 -8.30 -1.08
N ALA A 443 -31.99 -7.13 -0.72
CA ALA A 443 -30.75 -7.07 0.07
C ALA A 443 -30.96 -7.57 1.52
N PRO A 444 -30.22 -8.59 1.98
CA PRO A 444 -30.30 -9.16 3.33
C PRO A 444 -30.14 -8.14 4.48
N TRP A 445 -29.38 -7.07 4.24
CA TRP A 445 -29.05 -6.01 5.18
C TRP A 445 -29.90 -4.75 5.04
N ARG A 446 -30.94 -4.75 4.19
CA ARG A 446 -31.75 -3.55 3.88
C ARG A 446 -32.48 -2.92 5.08
N HIS A 447 -32.61 -3.66 6.19
CA HIS A 447 -33.30 -3.22 7.40
C HIS A 447 -32.34 -3.21 8.59
N PRO A 448 -31.49 -2.17 8.72
CA PRO A 448 -30.78 -1.92 9.96
C PRO A 448 -31.78 -1.62 11.10
N PRO A 449 -31.36 -1.70 12.38
CA PRO A 449 -32.21 -1.34 13.51
C PRO A 449 -32.79 0.07 13.37
N PRO A 450 -34.06 0.30 13.78
CA PRO A 450 -34.73 1.58 13.62
C PRO A 450 -34.23 2.66 14.61
N THR A 451 -33.47 2.25 15.63
CA THR A 451 -32.94 3.11 16.69
C THR A 451 -31.42 3.01 16.74
N ASP A 452 -30.74 4.11 17.09
CA ASP A 452 -29.29 4.18 17.35
C ASP A 452 -28.90 3.47 18.69
N ASP A 453 -29.64 2.42 19.09
CA ASP A 453 -29.32 1.63 20.28
C ASP A 453 -28.08 0.76 20.01
N PRO A 454 -26.97 0.97 20.74
CA PRO A 454 -25.73 0.21 20.54
C PRO A 454 -25.91 -1.30 20.64
N THR A 455 -26.82 -1.77 21.50
CA THR A 455 -27.03 -3.21 21.73
C THR A 455 -27.74 -3.86 20.55
N LEU A 456 -28.76 -3.20 20.01
CA LEU A 456 -29.49 -3.67 18.82
C LEU A 456 -28.59 -3.63 17.58
N CYS A 457 -27.79 -2.58 17.40
CA CYS A 457 -26.81 -2.48 16.32
C CYS A 457 -25.76 -3.59 16.40
N THR A 458 -25.27 -3.90 17.60
CA THR A 458 -24.30 -4.99 17.82
C THR A 458 -24.90 -6.35 17.47
N ASN A 459 -26.11 -6.65 17.95
CA ASN A 459 -26.78 -7.91 17.67
C ASN A 459 -27.10 -8.08 16.19
N TRP A 460 -27.57 -7.01 15.55
CA TRP A 460 -27.80 -6.99 14.11
C TRP A 460 -26.51 -7.25 13.34
N ALA A 461 -25.42 -6.53 13.64
CA ALA A 461 -24.13 -6.70 13.00
C ALA A 461 -23.61 -8.14 13.14
N ARG A 462 -23.75 -8.74 14.33
CA ARG A 462 -23.38 -10.14 14.59
C ARG A 462 -24.15 -11.10 13.69
N VAL A 463 -25.49 -10.97 13.65
CA VAL A 463 -26.34 -11.83 12.80
C VAL A 463 -26.01 -11.67 11.32
N GLN A 464 -25.77 -10.45 10.84
CA GLN A 464 -25.38 -10.18 9.45
C GLN A 464 -24.04 -10.84 9.10
N LEU A 465 -23.03 -10.68 9.96
CA LEU A 465 -21.71 -11.26 9.71
C LEU A 465 -21.74 -12.79 9.75
N MET A 466 -22.48 -13.39 10.68
CA MET A 466 -22.65 -14.85 10.74
C MET A 466 -23.41 -15.41 9.53
N ASP A 467 -24.42 -14.69 9.04
CA ASP A 467 -25.14 -15.05 7.81
C ASP A 467 -24.21 -14.99 6.59
N PHE A 468 -23.36 -13.96 6.50
CA PHE A 468 -22.37 -13.82 5.46
C PHE A 468 -21.33 -14.95 5.47
N VAL A 469 -20.70 -15.21 6.63
CA VAL A 469 -19.70 -16.29 6.76
C VAL A 469 -20.31 -17.66 6.44
N GLN A 470 -21.53 -17.95 6.91
CA GLN A 470 -22.21 -19.19 6.55
C GLN A 470 -22.46 -19.30 5.03
N SER A 471 -22.74 -18.18 4.37
CA SER A 471 -22.97 -18.16 2.93
C SER A 471 -21.69 -18.38 2.13
N LEU A 472 -20.55 -17.89 2.61
CA LEU A 472 -19.23 -18.23 2.05
C LEU A 472 -18.87 -19.70 2.26
N ILE A 473 -19.18 -20.28 3.42
CA ILE A 473 -18.98 -21.71 3.66
C ILE A 473 -19.81 -22.55 2.68
N ASN A 474 -21.06 -22.15 2.44
CA ASN A 474 -21.96 -22.84 1.51
C ASN A 474 -21.48 -22.77 0.04
N THR A 475 -20.57 -21.85 -0.28
CA THR A 475 -19.94 -21.73 -1.59
C THR A 475 -18.52 -22.29 -1.63
N GLU A 476 -18.10 -23.03 -0.60
CA GLU A 476 -16.73 -23.52 -0.45
C GLU A 476 -15.67 -22.40 -0.53
N PHE A 477 -16.05 -21.16 -0.18
CA PHE A 477 -15.24 -19.95 -0.34
C PHE A 477 -14.82 -19.63 -1.80
N GLY A 478 -15.56 -20.14 -2.77
CA GLY A 478 -15.32 -19.95 -4.21
C GLY A 478 -16.32 -18.99 -4.86
N VAL A 479 -16.38 -17.74 -4.40
CA VAL A 479 -17.30 -16.73 -4.96
C VAL A 479 -16.59 -15.94 -6.06
N ASN A 480 -17.07 -16.05 -7.30
CA ASN A 480 -16.62 -15.22 -8.40
C ASN A 480 -17.41 -13.91 -8.44
N TYR A 481 -16.74 -12.80 -8.15
CA TYR A 481 -17.39 -11.47 -8.08
C TYR A 481 -17.55 -10.79 -9.44
N LEU A 482 -17.05 -11.39 -10.52
CA LEU A 482 -17.29 -10.95 -11.90
C LEU A 482 -18.08 -11.98 -12.72
N ALA A 483 -18.52 -13.10 -12.12
CA ALA A 483 -19.50 -13.98 -12.75
C ALA A 483 -20.74 -13.16 -13.11
N ASP A 484 -21.27 -13.33 -14.33
CA ASP A 484 -22.43 -12.59 -14.85
C ASP A 484 -22.34 -11.06 -14.72
N CYS A 485 -21.12 -10.51 -14.65
CA CYS A 485 -20.85 -9.08 -14.39
C CYS A 485 -21.48 -8.55 -13.07
N SER A 486 -21.83 -9.43 -12.13
CA SER A 486 -22.46 -9.02 -10.88
C SER A 486 -21.41 -8.65 -9.83
N LEU A 487 -21.13 -7.35 -9.70
CA LEU A 487 -20.36 -6.79 -8.56
C LEU A 487 -21.17 -6.78 -7.24
N GLU A 488 -22.27 -7.55 -7.18
CA GLU A 488 -23.24 -7.59 -6.08
C GLU A 488 -22.58 -7.86 -4.72
N ILE A 489 -21.57 -8.73 -4.67
CA ILE A 489 -20.90 -9.02 -3.40
C ILE A 489 -20.21 -7.79 -2.79
N PHE A 490 -19.81 -6.81 -3.61
CA PHE A 490 -19.23 -5.56 -3.12
C PHE A 490 -20.28 -4.55 -2.65
N ASP A 491 -21.56 -4.79 -2.89
CA ASP A 491 -22.65 -4.05 -2.24
C ASP A 491 -22.93 -4.56 -0.82
N ASP A 492 -22.47 -5.78 -0.47
CA ASP A 492 -22.60 -6.31 0.88
C ASP A 492 -21.63 -5.63 1.85
N PRO A 493 -22.12 -4.96 2.90
CA PRO A 493 -21.26 -4.33 3.90
C PRO A 493 -20.36 -5.34 4.64
N SER A 494 -20.75 -6.62 4.74
CA SER A 494 -19.97 -7.68 5.40
C SER A 494 -18.78 -8.11 4.55
N ALA A 495 -18.97 -8.19 3.23
CA ALA A 495 -17.88 -8.47 2.31
C ALA A 495 -16.85 -7.35 2.34
N LEU A 496 -17.30 -6.09 2.25
CA LEU A 496 -16.43 -4.93 2.35
C LEU A 496 -15.69 -4.88 3.70
N ALA A 497 -16.38 -5.13 4.81
CA ALA A 497 -15.76 -5.17 6.13
C ALA A 497 -14.66 -6.23 6.23
N LEU A 498 -14.91 -7.45 5.75
CA LEU A 498 -13.90 -8.53 5.81
C LEU A 498 -12.72 -8.31 4.87
N VAL A 499 -12.92 -7.62 3.74
CA VAL A 499 -11.83 -7.17 2.86
C VAL A 499 -11.02 -6.07 3.53
N GLU A 500 -11.70 -5.08 4.12
CA GLU A 500 -11.07 -3.94 4.79
C GLU A 500 -10.17 -4.38 5.97
N VAL A 501 -10.63 -5.34 6.77
CA VAL A 501 -9.81 -5.90 7.87
C VAL A 501 -8.74 -6.88 7.37
N GLY A 502 -8.73 -7.24 6.09
CA GLY A 502 -7.73 -8.12 5.49
C GLY A 502 -7.91 -9.60 5.79
N LEU A 503 -9.13 -10.05 6.12
CA LEU A 503 -9.44 -11.49 6.24
C LEU A 503 -9.80 -12.09 4.89
N LEU A 504 -10.45 -11.31 4.02
CA LEU A 504 -10.71 -11.66 2.62
C LEU A 504 -9.78 -10.88 1.68
N TYR A 505 -9.57 -11.46 0.50
CA TYR A 505 -8.85 -10.85 -0.60
C TYR A 505 -9.64 -11.04 -1.89
N ALA A 506 -9.85 -9.95 -2.64
CA ALA A 506 -10.46 -9.98 -3.97
C ALA A 506 -9.36 -10.10 -5.04
N GLN A 507 -9.19 -11.31 -5.56
CA GLN A 507 -8.23 -11.64 -6.62
C GLN A 507 -8.74 -11.17 -7.98
N ARG A 508 -7.87 -10.66 -8.86
CA ARG A 508 -8.30 -10.22 -10.21
C ARG A 508 -8.51 -11.38 -11.18
N ASP A 509 -7.53 -12.28 -11.27
CA ASP A 509 -7.48 -13.31 -12.30
C ASP A 509 -7.12 -14.69 -11.71
N PRO A 510 -8.09 -15.61 -11.55
CA PRO A 510 -9.54 -15.42 -11.78
C PRO A 510 -10.20 -14.52 -10.71
N SER A 511 -11.31 -13.89 -11.07
CA SER A 511 -12.00 -12.87 -10.28
C SER A 511 -12.74 -13.41 -9.05
N ILE A 512 -12.00 -13.86 -8.04
CA ILE A 512 -12.54 -14.59 -6.88
C ILE A 512 -12.31 -13.79 -5.60
N ILE A 513 -13.32 -13.74 -4.73
CA ILE A 513 -13.16 -13.28 -3.35
C ILE A 513 -13.03 -14.49 -2.43
N ARG A 514 -11.98 -14.50 -1.62
CA ARG A 514 -11.62 -15.65 -0.77
C ARG A 514 -10.83 -15.25 0.46
N PRO A 515 -10.77 -16.11 1.50
CA PRO A 515 -9.86 -15.90 2.62
C PRO A 515 -8.39 -15.78 2.16
N VAL A 516 -7.61 -14.95 2.86
CA VAL A 516 -6.19 -14.73 2.53
C VAL A 516 -5.33 -16.00 2.60
N SER A 517 -5.78 -17.00 3.36
CA SER A 517 -5.14 -18.32 3.44
C SER A 517 -6.13 -19.39 3.90
N ARG A 518 -5.73 -20.66 3.76
CA ARG A 518 -6.53 -21.82 4.21
C ARG A 518 -6.62 -21.88 5.74
N ALA A 519 -5.59 -21.45 6.46
CA ALA A 519 -5.64 -21.34 7.92
C ALA A 519 -6.71 -20.32 8.36
N ILE A 520 -6.73 -19.14 7.74
CA ILE A 520 -7.74 -18.09 8.03
C ILE A 520 -9.14 -18.58 7.66
N GLN A 521 -9.30 -19.30 6.55
CA GLN A 521 -10.56 -19.96 6.21
C GLN A 521 -11.06 -20.87 7.34
N ARG A 522 -10.21 -21.73 7.91
CA ARG A 522 -10.57 -22.60 9.04
C ARG A 522 -10.92 -21.80 10.30
N CYS A 523 -10.17 -20.75 10.59
CA CYS A 523 -10.46 -19.86 11.72
C CYS A 523 -11.80 -19.12 11.56
N LEU A 524 -12.20 -18.73 10.34
CA LEU A 524 -13.53 -18.17 10.08
C LEU A 524 -14.65 -19.16 10.36
N VAL A 525 -14.47 -20.44 9.97
CA VAL A 525 -15.42 -21.52 10.30
C VAL A 525 -15.51 -21.71 11.81
N ARG A 526 -14.36 -21.76 12.50
CA ARG A 526 -14.29 -21.89 13.96
C ARG A 526 -14.99 -20.73 14.67
N TRP A 527 -14.78 -19.50 14.21
CA TRP A 527 -15.46 -18.31 14.73
C TRP A 527 -16.98 -18.44 14.60
N LEU A 528 -17.49 -18.87 13.44
CA LEU A 528 -18.94 -19.06 13.23
C LEU A 528 -19.53 -20.09 14.20
N VAL A 529 -18.82 -21.21 14.40
CA VAL A 529 -19.24 -22.25 15.36
C VAL A 529 -19.26 -21.69 16.78
N GLN A 530 -18.23 -20.95 17.19
CA GLN A 530 -18.17 -20.33 18.51
C GLN A 530 -19.30 -19.33 18.73
N GLU A 531 -19.61 -18.49 17.75
CA GLU A 531 -20.71 -17.53 17.88
C GLU A 531 -22.07 -18.23 17.98
N ARG A 532 -22.28 -19.34 17.25
CA ARG A 532 -23.51 -20.15 17.40
C ARG A 532 -23.64 -20.77 18.79
N LEU A 533 -22.54 -21.23 19.38
CA LEU A 533 -22.55 -21.82 20.73
C LEU A 533 -22.84 -20.78 21.82
N LYS A 534 -22.47 -19.51 21.60
CA LYS A 534 -22.73 -18.41 22.54
C LYS A 534 -24.17 -17.87 22.48
N MET A 535 -24.92 -18.20 21.42
CA MET A 535 -26.27 -17.65 21.22
C MET A 535 -27.28 -18.20 22.22
N GLY A 536 -28.10 -17.31 22.78
CA GLY A 536 -29.31 -17.70 23.48
C GLY A 536 -30.40 -18.24 22.55
N PHE A 537 -31.48 -18.80 23.10
CA PHE A 537 -32.61 -19.32 22.33
C PHE A 537 -33.24 -18.25 21.40
N ARG A 538 -33.44 -17.04 21.92
CA ARG A 538 -34.02 -15.91 21.17
C ARG A 538 -33.14 -15.46 20.00
N GLU A 539 -31.83 -15.38 20.22
CA GLU A 539 -30.86 -14.99 19.19
C GLU A 539 -30.72 -16.07 18.12
N SER A 540 -30.78 -17.34 18.53
CA SER A 540 -30.78 -18.50 17.61
C SER A 540 -31.99 -18.47 16.68
N LEU A 541 -33.18 -18.17 17.22
CA LEU A 541 -34.40 -18.00 16.41
C LEU A 541 -34.28 -16.82 15.45
N GLN A 542 -33.73 -15.68 15.89
CA GLN A 542 -33.50 -14.52 15.02
C GLN A 542 -32.51 -14.83 13.89
N TYR A 543 -31.41 -15.52 14.21
CA TYR A 543 -30.44 -15.97 13.23
C TYR A 543 -31.07 -16.94 12.23
N LEU A 544 -31.83 -17.93 12.68
CA LEU A 544 -32.53 -18.88 11.81
C LEU A 544 -33.53 -18.18 10.90
N TRP A 545 -34.32 -17.25 11.46
CA TRP A 545 -35.26 -16.46 10.69
C TRP A 545 -34.56 -15.61 9.62
N GLN A 546 -33.45 -14.94 9.99
CA GLN A 546 -32.63 -14.21 9.02
C GLN A 546 -32.15 -15.15 7.93
N ARG A 547 -31.65 -16.35 8.25
CA ARG A 547 -31.15 -17.33 7.26
C ARG A 547 -32.23 -17.86 6.32
N ILE A 548 -33.45 -18.06 6.79
CA ILE A 548 -34.53 -18.65 5.98
C ILE A 548 -35.23 -17.59 5.14
N ILE A 549 -35.56 -16.43 5.73
CA ILE A 549 -36.41 -15.42 5.09
C ILE A 549 -35.60 -14.38 4.34
N ARG A 550 -34.40 -14.04 4.83
CA ARG A 550 -33.56 -12.95 4.31
C ARG A 550 -32.11 -13.39 4.12
N GLY A 551 -31.86 -14.69 4.00
CA GLY A 551 -30.52 -15.25 4.06
C GLY A 551 -29.73 -14.92 2.80
N ARG A 552 -28.45 -14.65 2.97
CA ARG A 552 -27.51 -14.55 1.84
C ARG A 552 -27.37 -15.90 1.13
N SER A 553 -27.25 -15.85 -0.19
CA SER A 553 -26.93 -17.01 -1.02
C SER A 553 -26.12 -16.60 -2.25
N TYR A 554 -24.81 -16.87 -2.21
CA TYR A 554 -23.89 -16.59 -3.32
C TYR A 554 -23.61 -17.82 -4.19
N ARG A 555 -24.44 -18.87 -4.09
CA ARG A 555 -24.24 -20.11 -4.88
C ARG A 555 -24.30 -19.86 -6.38
N HIS A 556 -25.09 -18.88 -6.81
CA HIS A 556 -25.17 -18.47 -8.21
C HIS A 556 -23.86 -17.82 -8.70
N LEU A 557 -23.06 -17.25 -7.80
CA LEU A 557 -21.74 -16.68 -8.10
C LEU A 557 -20.61 -17.72 -8.08
N MET A 558 -20.92 -18.99 -7.79
CA MET A 558 -19.93 -20.05 -7.97
C MET A 558 -19.80 -20.34 -9.46
N LEU A 559 -18.57 -20.34 -9.98
CA LEU A 559 -18.29 -20.85 -11.32
C LEU A 559 -18.67 -22.34 -11.38
N GLN A 560 -19.89 -22.64 -11.84
CA GLN A 560 -20.21 -24.00 -12.27
C GLN A 560 -19.31 -24.34 -13.46
N VAL A 561 -18.73 -25.53 -13.43
CA VAL A 561 -18.07 -26.12 -14.60
C VAL A 561 -19.11 -26.18 -15.72
N GLY A 562 -19.09 -25.24 -16.67
CA GLY A 562 -20.13 -25.17 -17.69
C GLY A 562 -20.18 -23.92 -18.57
N TYR A 563 -19.77 -22.74 -18.11
CA TYR A 563 -19.60 -21.60 -19.01
C TYR A 563 -18.24 -21.69 -19.71
N LYS A 564 -18.25 -22.33 -20.88
CA LYS A 564 -17.20 -22.29 -21.90
C LYS A 564 -17.29 -21.00 -22.69
#